data_AF-A0A316E9H6-F1
#
_entry.id   AF-A0A316E9H6-F1
#
_cell.length_a   1.000
_cell.length_b   1.000
_cell.length_c   1.000
_cell.angle_alpha   90.00
_cell.angle_beta   90.00
_cell.angle_gamma   90.00
#
_symmetry.space_group_name_H-M   'P 1'
#
loop_
_entity.id
_entity.type
_entity.pdbx_description
1 polymer ?
#
loop_
_entity_poly.entity_id
_entity_poly.type
_entity_poly.pdbx_seq_one_letter_code
_entity_poly.pdbx_strand_id
1 'polypeptide(L)' 'RLQVIEGARYSPQDNPVERIWAALKRKIANTAPATMADRVRQAHAFFRYRTDAENLTTAAPWTSPWLPEGYEQHFRSGA' A
#
# COMPACT_ATOMS: atom_id res chain seq x y z
N ARG A 1 1.45 24.01 0.23
CA ARG A 1 0.65 23.80 -1.01
C ARG A 1 0.61 22.30 -1.26
N LEU A 2 -0.57 21.69 -1.37
CA LEU A 2 -0.70 20.25 -1.66
C LEU A 2 -0.55 20.04 -3.18
N GLN A 3 0.25 19.05 -3.57
CA GLN A 3 0.34 18.59 -4.96
C GLN A 3 -0.45 17.30 -5.06
N VAL A 4 -1.47 17.30 -5.92
CA VAL A 4 -2.27 16.10 -6.22
C VAL A 4 -1.64 15.45 -7.44
N ILE A 5 -1.35 14.16 -7.34
CA ILE A 5 -0.89 13.35 -8.47
C ILE A 5 -2.12 12.65 -9.04
N GLU A 6 -2.45 12.95 -10.29
CA GLU A 6 -3.58 12.32 -10.99
C GLU A 6 -3.11 11.06 -11.70
N GLY A 7 -3.83 9.97 -11.48
CA GLY A 7 -3.49 8.67 -12.06
C GLY A 7 -4.25 8.30 -13.30
N ALA A 8 -3.70 7.30 -14.00
CA ALA A 8 -4.34 6.71 -15.15
C ALA A 8 -5.72 6.14 -14.75
N ARG A 9 -6.74 6.54 -15.51
CA ARG A 9 -8.12 6.11 -15.28
C ARG A 9 -8.23 4.60 -15.46
N TYR A 10 -8.93 3.94 -14.53
CA TYR A 10 -9.16 2.49 -14.55
C TYR A 10 -7.88 1.63 -14.47
N SER A 11 -6.80 2.15 -13.90
CA SER A 11 -5.55 1.42 -13.71
C SER A 11 -5.21 1.13 -12.24
N PRO A 12 -6.02 0.33 -11.50
CA PRO A 12 -5.70 0.01 -10.11
C PRO A 12 -4.40 -0.78 -9.97
N GLN A 13 -4.02 -1.58 -10.97
CA GLN A 13 -2.73 -2.29 -11.00
C GLN A 13 -1.53 -1.35 -11.03
N ASP A 14 -1.72 -0.10 -11.47
CA ASP A 14 -0.69 0.93 -11.55
C ASP A 14 -0.71 1.86 -10.33
N ASN A 15 -1.59 1.62 -9.35
CA ASN A 15 -1.68 2.41 -8.13
C ASN A 15 -0.98 1.68 -6.97
N PRO A 16 0.10 2.24 -6.38
CA PRO A 16 0.80 1.63 -5.26
C PRO A 16 -0.10 1.31 -4.05
N VAL A 17 -1.09 2.15 -3.78
CA VAL A 17 -2.04 1.97 -2.68
C VAL A 17 -2.93 0.76 -2.92
N GLU A 18 -3.41 0.57 -4.15
CA GLU A 18 -4.24 -0.57 -4.52
C GLU A 18 -3.47 -1.90 -4.44
N ARG A 19 -2.16 -1.89 -4.70
CA ARG A 19 -1.31 -3.09 -4.51
C ARG A 19 -1.16 -3.47 -3.04
N ILE A 20 -0.94 -2.47 -2.17
CA ILE A 20 -0.94 -2.68 -0.71
C ILE A 20 -2.31 -3.18 -0.24
N TRP A 21 -3.39 -2.59 -0.75
CA TRP A 21 -4.76 -3.03 -0.48
C TRP A 21 -5.00 -4.49 -0.92
N ALA A 22 -4.52 -4.89 -2.10
CA ALA A 22 -4.58 -6.27 -2.55
C ALA A 22 -3.85 -7.23 -1.62
N ALA A 23 -2.66 -6.86 -1.13
CA ALA A 23 -1.91 -7.65 -0.16
C ALA A 23 -2.64 -7.77 1.19
N LEU A 24 -3.23 -6.68 1.69
CA LEU A 24 -4.05 -6.68 2.90
C LEU A 24 -5.27 -7.60 2.73
N LYS A 25 -6.02 -7.44 1.65
CA LYS A 25 -7.17 -8.31 1.32
C LYS A 25 -6.77 -9.77 1.33
N ARG A 26 -5.67 -10.12 0.65
CA ARG A 26 -5.15 -11.49 0.63
C ARG A 26 -4.85 -12.02 2.04
N LYS A 27 -4.29 -11.19 2.93
CA LYS A 27 -3.95 -11.59 4.30
C LYS A 27 -5.18 -11.89 5.15
N ILE A 28 -6.27 -11.13 4.96
CA ILE A 28 -7.44 -11.18 5.86
C ILE A 28 -8.65 -11.91 5.27
N ALA A 29 -8.60 -12.29 3.98
CA ALA A 29 -9.72 -12.89 3.24
C ALA A 29 -10.31 -14.13 3.91
N ASN A 30 -9.46 -14.99 4.46
CA ASN A 30 -9.85 -16.27 5.03
C ASN A 30 -9.98 -16.24 6.56
N THR A 31 -9.95 -15.05 7.16
CA THR A 31 -10.12 -14.88 8.60
C THR A 31 -11.45 -14.17 8.86
N ALA A 32 -12.41 -14.90 9.42
CA ALA A 32 -13.69 -14.34 9.82
C ALA A 32 -13.54 -13.52 11.13
N PRO A 33 -13.83 -12.22 11.12
CA PRO A 33 -13.87 -11.41 12.33
C PRO A 33 -15.24 -11.55 13.01
N ALA A 34 -15.27 -11.60 14.35
CA ALA A 34 -16.52 -11.59 15.10
C ALA A 34 -17.18 -10.19 15.09
N THR A 35 -16.38 -9.13 14.97
CA THR A 35 -16.84 -7.74 14.97
C THR A 35 -16.12 -6.90 13.93
N MET A 36 -16.67 -5.74 13.58
CA MET A 36 -15.95 -4.76 12.74
C MET A 36 -14.66 -4.27 13.42
N ALA A 37 -14.64 -4.17 14.75
CA ALA A 37 -13.45 -3.81 15.50
C ALA A 37 -12.32 -4.86 15.32
N ASP A 38 -12.66 -6.15 15.24
CA ASP A 38 -11.68 -7.21 14.91
C ASP A 38 -11.11 -7.05 13.51
N ARG A 39 -11.95 -6.69 12.54
CA ARG A 39 -11.49 -6.43 11.16
C ARG A 39 -10.51 -5.26 11.10
N VAL A 40 -10.78 -4.18 11.83
CA VAL A 40 -9.88 -3.03 11.95
C VAL A 40 -8.57 -3.46 12.64
N ARG A 41 -8.62 -4.24 13.73
CA ARG A 41 -7.42 -4.79 14.38
C ARG A 41 -6.57 -5.63 13.44
N GLN A 42 -7.18 -6.46 12.59
CA GLN A 42 -6.46 -7.25 11.58
C GLN A 42 -5.73 -6.35 10.56
N ALA A 43 -6.37 -5.25 10.12
CA ALA A 43 -5.73 -4.28 9.24
C ALA A 43 -4.53 -3.58 9.93
N HIS A 44 -4.69 -3.16 11.19
CA HIS A 44 -3.55 -2.62 11.96
C HIS A 44 -2.41 -3.63 12.13
N ALA A 45 -2.74 -4.89 12.43
CA ALA A 45 -1.75 -5.95 12.57
C ALA A 45 -0.99 -6.20 11.27
N PHE A 46 -1.65 -6.13 10.10
CA PHE A 46 -1.00 -6.23 8.80
C PHE A 46 0.12 -5.20 8.62
N PHE A 47 -0.11 -3.94 9.00
CA PHE A 47 0.93 -2.91 8.90
C PHE A 47 1.99 -3.02 10.00
N ARG A 48 1.61 -3.41 11.23
CA ARG A 48 2.53 -3.53 12.37
C ARG A 48 3.65 -4.54 12.14
N TYR A 49 3.37 -5.63 11.42
CA TYR A 49 4.33 -6.72 11.19
C TYR A 49 5.09 -6.60 9.85
N ARG A 50 4.95 -5.50 9.12
CA ARG A 50 5.65 -5.28 7.85
C ARG A 50 6.75 -4.24 8.02
N THR A 51 7.89 -4.54 7.43
CA THR A 51 9.00 -3.61 7.28
C THR A 51 8.74 -2.60 6.17
N ASP A 52 9.44 -1.47 6.21
CA ASP A 52 9.39 -0.47 5.12
C ASP A 52 9.83 -1.07 3.79
N ALA A 53 10.79 -1.99 3.80
CA ALA A 53 11.25 -2.67 2.59
C ALA A 53 10.17 -3.58 1.98
N GLU A 54 9.42 -4.32 2.80
CA GLU A 54 8.29 -5.12 2.32
C GLU A 54 7.17 -4.23 1.79
N ASN A 55 6.86 -3.12 2.47
CA ASN A 55 5.87 -2.16 2.01
C ASN A 55 6.29 -1.53 0.67
N LEU A 56 7.54 -1.08 0.54
CA LEU A 56 8.09 -0.53 -0.69
C LEU A 56 8.05 -1.55 -1.83
N THR A 57 8.43 -2.80 -1.56
CA THR A 57 8.39 -3.89 -2.56
C THR A 57 6.97 -4.19 -3.03
N THR A 58 5.98 -4.15 -2.13
CA THR A 58 4.57 -4.40 -2.49
C THR A 58 3.92 -3.21 -3.18
N ALA A 59 4.25 -2.00 -2.75
CA ALA A 59 3.82 -0.77 -3.40
C ALA A 59 4.40 -0.63 -4.80
N ALA A 60 5.67 -1.06 -4.99
CA ALA A 60 6.42 -1.01 -6.24
C ALA A 60 6.21 0.30 -7.03
N PRO A 61 6.42 1.49 -6.43
CA PRO A 61 6.09 2.77 -7.06
C PRO A 61 6.72 2.93 -8.46
N TRP A 62 7.91 2.36 -8.67
CA TRP A 62 8.63 2.35 -9.96
C TRP A 62 7.89 1.72 -11.14
N THR A 63 6.85 0.93 -10.90
CA THR A 63 6.03 0.36 -11.97
C THR A 63 4.75 1.16 -12.23
N SER A 64 4.62 2.36 -11.67
CA SER A 64 3.45 3.23 -11.83
C SER A 64 3.77 4.32 -12.86
N PRO A 65 3.27 4.25 -14.10
CA PRO A 65 3.69 5.11 -15.21
C PRO A 65 3.31 6.60 -15.06
N TRP A 66 2.47 6.92 -14.08
CA TRP A 66 1.93 8.25 -13.81
C TRP A 66 2.54 8.90 -12.56
N LEU A 67 3.42 8.19 -11.84
CA LEU A 67 4.21 8.80 -10.79
C LEU A 67 5.35 9.61 -11.41
N PRO A 68 5.66 10.79 -10.86
CA PRO A 68 6.82 11.56 -11.29
C PRO A 68 8.11 10.76 -11.14
N GLU A 69 9.03 10.95 -12.08
CA GLU A 69 10.38 10.42 -11.99
C GLU A 69 11.04 10.87 -10.67
N GLY A 70 11.67 9.95 -9.95
CA GLY A 70 12.28 10.22 -8.65
C GLY A 70 11.34 10.13 -7.43
N TYR A 71 10.03 9.86 -7.62
CA TYR A 71 9.10 9.63 -6.49
C TYR A 71 9.48 8.42 -5.63
N GLU A 72 10.25 7.49 -6.18
CA GLU A 72 10.73 6.28 -5.51
C GLU A 72 11.78 6.55 -4.42
N GLN A 73 12.38 7.74 -4.38
CA GLN A 73 13.71 7.94 -3.81
C GLN A 73 13.77 8.40 -2.33
N HIS A 74 12.65 8.46 -1.61
CA HIS A 74 12.64 8.97 -0.22
C HIS A 74 12.16 7.98 0.86
N PHE A 75 12.26 6.68 0.63
CA PHE A 75 11.86 5.68 1.64
C PHE A 75 12.96 5.33 2.66
N ARG A 76 14.17 5.92 2.59
CA ARG A 76 15.23 5.72 3.60
C ARG A 76 16.11 6.95 3.84
N SER A 77 15.89 7.59 4.98
CA SER A 77 16.92 8.11 5.89
C SER A 77 16.28 8.37 7.27
N GLY A 78 16.02 7.29 8.01
CA GLY A 78 15.38 7.38 9.33
C GLY A 78 15.09 6.03 10.01
N ALA A 79 15.98 5.05 9.84
CA ALA A 79 16.04 3.85 10.67
C ALA A 79 17.33 3.90 11.51
#